data_AF-A0A6P7S521-F1
#
_entry.id   AF-A0A6P7S521-F1
#
_cell.length_a   1.000
_cell.length_b   1.000
_cell.length_c   1.000
_cell.angle_alpha   90.00
_cell.angle_beta   90.00
_cell.angle_gamma   90.00
#
_symmetry.space_group_name_H-M   'P 1'
#
loop_
_entity.id
_entity.type
_entity.pdbx_description
1 polymer ?
#
loop_
_entity_poly.entity_id
_entity_poly.type
_entity_poly.pdbx_seq_one_letter_code
_entity_poly.pdbx_strand_id
1 'polypeptide(L)'
;MIKQHVLNLHAEIQRYFPELQNFENVHHFITNSFVIPVVGLLSEDYIIQGQFINLLNDGGAKNTFCKMCCNEFWTEMMQSYPDVAELALKIIVPFAKMYKCEMVLQLYSN
;
A
#
# COMPACT_ATOMS: atom_id res chain seq x y z
N MET A 1 7.50 -3.21 -33.18
CA MET A 1 6.26 -3.98 -32.89
C MET A 1 6.04 -4.23 -31.40
N ILE A 2 6.97 -4.86 -30.67
CA ILE A 2 6.77 -5.18 -29.23
C ILE A 2 6.43 -3.96 -28.37
N LYS A 3 7.13 -2.84 -28.55
CA LYS A 3 6.84 -1.60 -27.79
C LYS A 3 5.39 -1.13 -27.94
N GLN A 4 4.83 -1.17 -29.15
CA GLN A 4 3.44 -0.77 -29.38
C GLN A 4 2.45 -1.73 -28.73
N HIS A 5 2.72 -3.03 -28.79
CA HIS A 5 1.88 -4.03 -28.12
C HIS A 5 1.90 -3.88 -26.60
N VAL A 6 3.06 -3.58 -26.01
CA VAL A 6 3.19 -3.31 -24.57
C VAL A 6 2.42 -2.04 -24.17
N LEU A 7 2.52 -0.97 -24.96
CA LEU A 7 1.77 0.27 -24.70
C LEU A 7 0.26 0.06 -24.79
N ASN A 8 -0.21 -0.70 -25.79
CA ASN A 8 -1.64 -1.00 -25.93
C ASN A 8 -2.13 -1.88 -24.79
N LEU A 9 -1.35 -2.87 -24.36
CA LEU A 9 -1.68 -3.71 -23.20
C LEU A 9 -1.76 -2.88 -21.93
N HIS A 10 -0.81 -1.96 -21.72
CA HIS A 10 -0.83 -1.06 -20.58
C HIS A 10 -2.10 -0.18 -20.57
N ALA A 11 -2.48 0.38 -21.73
CA ALA A 11 -3.69 1.18 -21.85
C ALA A 11 -4.95 0.37 -21.53
N GLU A 12 -5.03 -0.88 -22.00
CA GLU A 12 -6.14 -1.77 -21.65
C GLU A 12 -6.16 -2.12 -20.16
N ILE A 13 -5.02 -2.43 -19.53
CA ILE A 13 -4.95 -2.68 -18.09
C ILE A 13 -5.44 -1.46 -17.30
N GLN A 14 -5.03 -0.24 -17.66
CA GLN A 14 -5.51 0.98 -17.02
C GLN A 14 -7.01 1.21 -17.26
N ARG A 15 -7.52 0.84 -18.43
CA ARG A 15 -8.96 0.95 -18.78
C ARG A 15 -9.82 -0.01 -17.95
N TYR A 16 -9.35 -1.24 -17.77
CA TYR A 16 -10.07 -2.27 -17.00
C TYR A 16 -9.91 -2.11 -15.49
N PHE A 17 -8.78 -1.58 -15.04
CA PHE A 17 -8.44 -1.41 -13.63
C PHE A 17 -8.01 0.04 -13.35
N PRO A 18 -8.93 1.03 -13.45
CA PRO A 18 -8.61 2.43 -13.20
C PRO A 18 -8.07 2.66 -11.78
N GLU A 19 -8.46 1.84 -10.82
CA GLU A 19 -7.95 1.83 -9.45
C GLU A 19 -6.43 1.56 -9.36
N LEU A 20 -5.83 0.92 -10.36
CA LEU A 20 -4.40 0.63 -10.39
C LEU A 20 -3.54 1.83 -10.77
N GLN A 21 -4.11 2.93 -11.29
CA GLN A 21 -3.33 4.12 -11.64
C GLN A 21 -2.55 4.70 -10.44
N ASN A 22 -3.12 4.59 -9.24
CA ASN A 22 -2.48 5.04 -8.02
C ASN A 22 -1.85 3.90 -7.21
N PHE A 23 -1.95 2.66 -7.67
CA PHE A 23 -1.49 1.49 -6.91
C PHE A 23 0.02 1.53 -6.64
N GLU A 24 0.83 1.98 -7.60
CA GLU A 24 2.27 2.10 -7.40
C GLU A 24 2.60 3.10 -6.28
N ASN A 25 1.94 4.26 -6.29
CA ASN A 25 2.08 5.27 -5.23
C ASN A 25 1.63 4.69 -3.90
N VAL A 26 0.45 4.08 -3.83
CA VAL A 26 -0.09 3.54 -2.59
C VAL A 26 0.74 2.36 -2.05
N HIS A 27 1.22 1.48 -2.92
CA HIS A 27 2.16 0.43 -2.56
C HIS A 27 3.47 1.02 -2.02
N HIS A 28 3.98 2.07 -2.65
CA HIS A 28 5.17 2.76 -2.19
C HIS A 28 4.96 3.43 -0.82
N PHE A 29 3.80 4.06 -0.61
CA PHE A 29 3.38 4.59 0.69
C PHE A 29 3.43 3.50 1.76
N ILE A 30 2.91 2.30 1.48
CA ILE A 30 2.86 1.19 2.44
C ILE A 30 4.24 0.61 2.73
N THR A 31 5.07 0.46 1.70
CA THR A 31 6.34 -0.31 1.76
C THR A 31 7.57 0.54 2.01
N ASN A 32 7.51 1.84 1.74
CA ASN A 32 8.66 2.74 1.74
C ASN A 32 8.27 4.14 2.26
N SER A 33 7.38 4.20 3.26
CA SER A 33 6.75 5.43 3.76
C SER A 33 7.75 6.56 4.02
N PHE A 34 8.92 6.24 4.56
CA PHE A 34 9.94 7.22 5.00
C PHE A 34 11.04 7.53 3.96
N VAL A 35 10.98 6.95 2.76
CA VAL A 35 12.05 7.04 1.75
C VAL A 35 11.70 7.97 0.59
N ILE A 36 10.41 8.09 0.23
CA ILE A 36 9.98 8.88 -0.93
C ILE A 36 9.20 10.15 -0.53
N PRO A 37 9.42 11.27 -1.26
CA PRO A 37 8.67 12.51 -1.03
C PRO A 37 7.16 12.34 -1.25
N VAL A 38 6.41 12.95 -0.33
CA VAL A 38 4.95 12.92 -0.16
C VAL A 38 4.21 13.67 -1.28
N VAL A 39 4.41 13.28 -2.53
CA VAL A 39 3.69 13.94 -3.64
C VAL A 39 2.68 12.96 -4.20
N GLY A 40 1.40 13.25 -3.97
CA GLY A 40 0.26 12.57 -4.60
C GLY A 40 -0.23 11.28 -3.94
N LEU A 41 0.16 11.00 -2.69
CA LEU A 41 0.21 9.63 -2.21
C LEU A 41 -1.05 9.06 -1.55
N LEU A 42 -2.00 9.84 -1.00
CA LEU A 42 -2.92 9.22 -0.03
C LEU A 42 -4.41 9.47 -0.08
N SER A 43 -4.90 10.66 -0.38
CA SER A 43 -6.35 10.92 -0.43
C SER A 43 -6.56 12.39 -0.78
N GLU A 44 -7.74 12.77 -1.25
CA GLU A 44 -8.18 14.17 -1.19
C GLU A 44 -8.54 14.60 0.25
N ASP A 45 -8.58 13.65 1.19
CA ASP A 45 -8.86 13.88 2.60
C ASP A 45 -7.67 14.52 3.34
N TYR A 46 -7.88 15.75 3.79
CA TYR A 46 -6.89 16.55 4.52
C TYR A 46 -6.51 15.95 5.89
N ILE A 47 -7.39 15.16 6.50
CA ILE A 47 -7.15 14.52 7.82
C ILE A 47 -6.09 13.45 7.66
N ILE A 48 -6.25 12.57 6.66
CA ILE A 48 -5.29 11.51 6.34
C ILE A 48 -3.95 12.11 5.94
N GLN A 49 -3.95 13.17 5.12
CA GLN A 49 -2.71 13.87 4.74
C GLN A 49 -1.99 14.45 5.96
N GLY A 50 -2.72 15.12 6.87
CA GLY A 50 -2.15 15.69 8.08
C GLY A 50 -1.54 14.62 9.00
N GLN A 51 -2.25 13.51 9.22
CA GLN A 51 -1.73 12.38 9.99
C GLN A 51 -0.49 11.78 9.34
N PHE A 52 -0.49 11.65 8.01
CA PHE A 52 0.67 11.11 7.31
C PHE A 52 1.91 12.01 7.44
N ILE A 53 1.73 13.33 7.34
CA ILE A 53 2.81 14.29 7.56
C ILE A 53 3.37 14.15 8.99
N ASN A 54 2.50 14.00 9.99
CA ASN A 54 2.93 13.80 11.38
C ASN A 54 3.70 12.49 11.53
N LEU A 55 3.20 11.39 10.95
CA LEU A 55 3.86 10.08 10.94
C LEU A 55 5.28 10.15 10.36
N LEU A 56 5.47 10.87 9.25
CA LEU A 56 6.77 10.98 8.60
C LEU A 56 7.80 11.79 9.39
N ASN A 57 7.32 12.73 10.20
CA ASN A 57 8.15 13.53 11.09
C ASN A 57 8.41 12.84 12.44
N ASP A 58 7.75 11.70 12.69
CA ASP A 58 7.96 10.89 13.89
C ASP A 58 9.20 9.98 13.73
N GLY A 59 10.30 10.40 14.37
CA GLY A 59 11.54 9.62 14.39
C GLY A 59 11.42 8.27 15.10
N GLY A 60 10.48 8.14 16.05
CA GLY A 60 10.16 6.89 16.71
C GLY A 60 9.49 5.92 15.74
N ALA A 61 8.44 6.38 15.05
CA ALA A 61 7.76 5.60 14.02
C ALA A 61 8.72 5.17 12.90
N LYS A 62 9.61 6.06 12.45
CA LYS A 62 10.65 5.72 11.46
C LYS A 62 11.58 4.59 11.93
N ASN A 63 12.00 4.64 13.19
CA ASN A 63 12.85 3.59 13.77
C ASN A 63 12.10 2.26 13.91
N THR A 64 10.83 2.30 14.30
CA THR A 64 9.96 1.11 14.37
C THR A 64 9.75 0.49 13.00
N PHE A 65 9.52 1.31 11.97
CA PHE A 65 9.37 0.85 10.59
C PHE A 65 10.56 0.02 10.10
N CYS A 66 11.79 0.40 10.46
CA CYS A 66 12.99 -0.35 10.08
C CYS A 66 13.16 -1.68 10.84
N LYS A 67 12.42 -1.89 11.94
CA LYS A 67 12.59 -3.04 12.84
C LYS A 67 11.49 -4.09 12.72
N MET A 68 10.37 -3.76 12.09
CA MET A 68 9.18 -4.61 12.02
C MET A 68 8.78 -4.89 10.58
N CYS A 69 7.99 -5.94 10.38
CA CYS A 69 7.39 -6.14 9.06
C CYS A 69 6.26 -5.13 8.83
N CYS A 70 5.95 -4.88 7.56
CA CYS A 70 4.97 -3.88 7.14
C CYS A 70 3.61 -4.05 7.84
N ASN A 71 3.12 -5.28 7.96
CA ASN A 71 1.82 -5.58 8.58
C ASN A 71 1.81 -5.24 10.08
N GLU A 72 2.88 -5.59 10.80
CA GLU A 72 3.03 -5.31 12.23
C GLU A 72 3.14 -3.80 12.46
N PHE A 73 3.97 -3.11 11.67
CA PHE A 73 4.11 -1.66 11.73
C PHE A 73 2.76 -0.95 11.58
N TRP A 74 2.00 -1.25 10.53
CA TRP A 74 0.70 -0.59 10.31
C TRP A 74 -0.34 -0.98 11.35
N THR A 75 -0.24 -2.16 11.97
CA THR A 75 -1.09 -2.55 13.11
C THR A 75 -0.74 -1.72 14.36
N GLU A 76 0.53 -1.48 14.65
CA GLU A 76 0.93 -0.63 15.78
C GLU A 76 0.55 0.83 15.55
N MET A 77 0.71 1.34 14.31
CA MET A 77 0.36 2.72 13.97
C MET A 77 -1.13 3.02 14.12
N MET A 78 -2.02 2.02 14.21
CA MET A 78 -3.44 2.26 14.51
C MET A 78 -3.67 3.00 15.83
N GLN A 79 -2.75 2.91 16.80
CA GLN A 79 -2.90 3.59 18.08
C GLN A 79 -2.62 5.09 18.01
N SER A 80 -1.70 5.51 17.14
CA SER A 80 -1.21 6.90 17.07
C SER A 80 -1.60 7.63 15.79
N TYR A 81 -1.82 6.89 14.71
CA TYR A 81 -2.12 7.38 13.37
C TYR A 81 -3.23 6.53 12.70
N PRO A 82 -4.43 6.43 13.32
CA PRO A 82 -5.48 5.50 12.92
C PRO A 82 -5.96 5.66 11.47
N ASP A 83 -6.10 6.88 10.96
CA ASP A 83 -6.71 7.10 9.64
C ASP A 83 -5.78 6.65 8.50
N VAL A 84 -4.49 6.96 8.63
CA VAL A 84 -3.46 6.52 7.67
C VAL A 84 -3.13 5.03 7.81
N ALA A 85 -3.16 4.49 9.03
CA ALA A 85 -2.95 3.07 9.28
C ALA A 85 -4.12 2.22 8.77
N GLU A 86 -5.36 2.69 8.92
CA GLU A 86 -6.55 2.01 8.38
C GLU A 86 -6.47 1.90 6.86
N LEU A 87 -6.05 2.97 6.18
CA LEU A 87 -5.86 3.00 4.73
C LEU A 87 -4.82 1.96 4.29
N ALA A 88 -3.68 1.89 4.98
CA ALA A 88 -2.65 0.89 4.69
C ALA A 88 -3.16 -0.54 4.91
N LEU A 89 -3.83 -0.80 6.04
CA LEU A 89 -4.32 -2.13 6.41
C LEU A 89 -5.45 -2.61 5.48
N LYS A 90 -6.33 -1.72 5.00
CA LYS A 90 -7.35 -2.05 3.99
C LYS A 90 -6.76 -2.64 2.71
N ILE A 91 -5.51 -2.34 2.41
CA ILE A 91 -4.82 -2.81 1.20
C ILE A 91 -4.00 -4.05 1.50
N ILE A 92 -3.34 -4.10 2.66
CA ILE A 92 -2.54 -5.25 3.11
C ILE A 92 -3.41 -6.48 3.40
N VAL A 93 -4.55 -6.31 4.08
CA VAL A 93 -5.38 -7.43 4.60
C VAL A 93 -6.02 -8.28 3.50
N PRO A 94 -6.59 -7.72 2.41
CA PRO A 94 -7.10 -8.52 1.30
C PRO A 94 -6.02 -9.40 0.68
N PHE A 95 -4.79 -8.88 0.51
CA PHE A 95 -3.66 -9.65 -0.01
C PHE A 95 -3.29 -10.83 0.89
N ALA A 96 -3.25 -10.63 2.21
CA ALA A 96 -2.97 -11.71 3.15
C ALA A 96 -4.05 -12.82 3.14
N LYS A 97 -5.32 -12.45 2.92
CA LYS A 97 -6.43 -13.41 2.79
C LYS A 97 -6.40 -14.15 1.46
N MET A 98 -6.12 -13.45 0.36
CA MET A 98 -6.08 -14.04 -0.97
C MET A 98 -4.95 -15.07 -1.10
N TYR A 99 -3.75 -14.74 -0.63
CA TYR A 99 -2.62 -15.69 -0.59
C TYR A 99 -2.94 -16.95 0.23
N LYS A 100 -3.62 -16.80 1.37
CA LYS A 100 -4.06 -17.95 2.17
C LYS A 100 -5.10 -18.81 1.44
N CYS A 101 -6.05 -18.21 0.75
CA CYS A 101 -7.03 -18.96 -0.04
C CYS A 101 -6.38 -19.73 -1.19
N GLU A 102 -5.41 -19.14 -1.89
CA GLU A 102 -4.67 -19.81 -2.97
C GLU A 102 -3.86 -21.01 -2.47
N MET A 103 -3.15 -20.87 -1.35
CA MET A 103 -2.46 -21.99 -0.72
C MET A 103 -3.42 -23.12 -0.33
N VAL A 104 -4.58 -22.78 0.21
CA VAL A 104 -5.60 -23.76 0.59
C VAL A 104 -6.11 -24.49 -0.66
N LEU A 105 -6.41 -23.79 -1.74
CA LEU A 105 -6.81 -24.40 -3.02
C LEU A 105 -5.74 -25.32 -3.61
N GLN A 106 -4.45 -24.94 -3.52
CA GLN A 106 -3.34 -25.78 -3.98
C GLN A 106 -3.17 -27.06 -3.15
N LEU A 107 -3.42 -27.00 -1.83
CA LEU A 107 -3.39 -28.17 -0.94
C LEU A 107 -4.54 -29.15 -1.23
N TYR A 108 -5.70 -28.67 -1.66
CA TYR A 108 -6.85 -29.50 -2.04
C TYR A 108 -6.80 -30.01 -3.49
N SER A 109 -5.77 -29.64 -4.26
CA SER A 109 -5.58 -30.06 -5.66
C SER A 109 -4.53 -31.17 -5.81
N ASN A 110 -4.06 -31.77 -4.70
CA ASN A 110 -3.13 -32.91 -4.65
C ASN A 110 -3.76 -34.11 -3.96
#